data_AF-A0A6M5YKZ6-F1
#
_entry.id   AF-A0A6M5YKZ6-F1
#
_cell.length_a   1.000
_cell.length_b   1.000
_cell.length_c   1.000
_cell.angle_alpha   90.00
_cell.angle_beta   90.00
_cell.angle_gamma   90.00
#
_symmetry.space_group_name_H-M   'P 1'
#
loop_
_entity.id
_entity.type
_entity.pdbx_description
1 polymer ?
#
loop_
_entity_poly.entity_id
_entity_poly.type
_entity_poly.pdbx_seq_one_letter_code
_entity_poly.pdbx_strand_id
1 'polypeptide(L)'
;MNRTMRAAAAAAILTSGLGSIGCVNTGTTGCSSGSCAGSGTGGGPGSGGGLGGRGEGHGPIGDHWRNFVDPCYPERYNYAARESVVGPFAQQAANGHFLNQTIWNYYFESGTDRLTPAGIEKLDSLTRARPAPDPRLYIQTARDIPTTPESVGKLVDVRAELDAKRAAAVKQYMSTQLFAPVAFEVFVHDAPVPGMNSDMALRAYNGSILQYRGGVSGAGTGTLGTGGQGNLTAPAGGGAGAGGAPR
;
A
#
# COMPACT_ATOMS: atom_id res chain seq x y z
N MET A 1 -28.41 -35.46 32.46
CA MET A 1 -29.38 -34.52 31.87
C MET A 1 -28.65 -33.71 30.81
N ASN A 2 -28.91 -34.06 29.55
CA ASN A 2 -28.27 -33.49 28.37
C ASN A 2 -28.85 -32.11 28.06
N ARG A 3 -28.01 -31.10 27.87
CA ARG A 3 -28.38 -29.90 27.12
C ARG A 3 -27.28 -29.56 26.12
N THR A 4 -27.55 -30.00 24.91
CA THR A 4 -26.99 -29.56 23.64
C THR A 4 -27.21 -28.06 23.46
N MET A 5 -26.16 -27.29 23.20
CA MET A 5 -26.29 -25.98 22.55
C MET A 5 -25.57 -26.02 21.21
N ARG A 6 -26.37 -25.71 20.19
CA ARG A 6 -26.06 -25.76 18.77
C ARG A 6 -25.23 -24.56 18.36
N ALA A 7 -24.30 -24.82 17.45
CA ALA A 7 -23.58 -23.83 16.67
C ALA A 7 -24.53 -22.96 15.84
N ALA A 8 -24.23 -21.67 15.76
CA ALA A 8 -24.70 -20.77 14.73
C ALA A 8 -23.48 -20.08 14.12
N ALA A 9 -23.03 -20.59 12.97
CA ALA A 9 -22.05 -19.94 12.12
C ALA A 9 -22.79 -18.90 11.27
N ALA A 10 -22.59 -17.61 11.58
CA ALA A 10 -22.98 -16.51 10.70
C ALA A 10 -21.72 -15.99 10.01
N ALA A 11 -21.52 -16.42 8.77
CA ALA A 11 -20.51 -15.87 7.88
C ALA A 11 -21.03 -14.52 7.35
N ALA A 12 -20.55 -13.42 7.94
CA ALA A 12 -20.72 -12.08 7.39
C ALA A 12 -19.43 -11.70 6.63
N ILE A 13 -19.47 -11.84 5.31
CA ILE A 13 -18.47 -11.26 4.40
C ILE A 13 -18.79 -9.76 4.32
N LEU A 14 -18.14 -8.97 5.15
CA LEU A 14 -18.11 -7.52 5.04
C LEU A 14 -16.95 -7.13 4.12
N THR A 15 -17.28 -6.89 2.85
CA THR A 15 -16.44 -6.12 1.93
C THR A 15 -16.39 -4.67 2.41
N SER A 16 -15.50 -4.38 3.37
CA SER A 16 -15.16 -3.01 3.72
C SER A 16 -14.23 -2.45 2.64
N GLY A 17 -14.83 -1.63 1.76
CA GLY A 17 -14.09 -0.80 0.83
C GLY A 17 -13.10 0.07 1.59
N LEU A 18 -11.83 -0.05 1.25
CA LEU A 18 -10.79 0.90 1.63
C LEU A 18 -11.19 2.25 1.02
N GLY A 19 -11.75 3.12 1.86
CA GLY A 19 -11.90 4.53 1.56
C GLY A 19 -10.50 5.10 1.29
N SER A 20 -10.24 5.40 0.03
CA SER A 20 -9.18 6.32 -0.37
C SER A 20 -9.34 7.61 0.44
N ILE A 21 -8.38 7.88 1.32
CA ILE A 21 -8.23 9.20 1.95
C ILE A 21 -7.98 10.16 0.79
N GLY A 22 -9.05 10.82 0.35
CA GLY A 22 -8.98 11.89 -0.61
C GLY A 22 -8.08 12.98 -0.05
N CYS A 23 -7.10 13.41 -0.84
CA CYS A 23 -6.39 14.65 -0.60
C CYS A 23 -7.44 15.77 -0.59
N VAL A 24 -7.83 16.19 0.62
CA VAL A 24 -8.65 17.39 0.83
C VAL A 24 -7.80 18.58 0.40
N ASN A 25 -8.09 19.08 -0.79
CA ASN A 25 -7.51 20.29 -1.34
C ASN A 25 -8.27 21.48 -0.73
N THR A 26 -7.90 21.89 0.48
CA THR A 26 -8.36 23.16 1.04
C THR A 26 -7.68 24.29 0.28
N GLY A 27 -8.50 25.11 -0.36
CA GLY A 27 -8.07 26.14 -1.28
C GLY A 27 -7.03 27.08 -0.70
N THR A 28 -5.91 27.17 -1.39
CA THR A 28 -5.24 28.43 -1.67
C THR A 28 -5.13 28.55 -3.18
N THR A 29 -5.78 29.57 -3.69
CA THR A 29 -5.71 30.06 -5.05
C THR A 29 -4.24 30.28 -5.43
N GLY A 30 -3.64 29.34 -6.16
CA GLY A 30 -2.24 29.46 -6.55
C GLY A 30 -1.73 28.22 -7.29
N CYS A 31 -1.76 28.29 -8.62
CA CYS A 31 -1.09 27.37 -9.55
C CYS A 31 -1.53 25.89 -9.45
N SER A 32 -2.76 25.62 -9.90
CA SER A 32 -3.13 24.27 -10.32
C SER A 32 -2.17 23.79 -11.41
N SER A 33 -1.56 22.64 -11.17
CA SER A 33 -0.64 21.84 -11.99
C SER A 33 -1.20 21.36 -13.34
N GLY A 34 -2.18 22.07 -13.92
CA GLY A 34 -2.83 21.76 -15.20
C GLY A 34 -2.70 22.84 -16.27
N SER A 35 -1.98 23.94 -16.03
CA SER A 35 -1.93 25.08 -16.96
C SER A 35 -0.54 25.73 -17.04
N CYS A 36 0.49 24.96 -17.36
CA CYS A 36 1.66 25.50 -18.07
C CYS A 36 1.58 25.28 -19.59
N ALA A 37 0.54 24.56 -20.06
CA ALA A 37 0.13 24.56 -21.46
C ALA A 37 -0.82 25.74 -21.74
N GLY A 38 -0.30 26.96 -21.81
CA GLY A 38 -1.16 28.15 -21.95
C GLY A 38 -0.44 29.45 -22.25
N SER A 39 0.17 29.56 -23.42
CA SER A 39 0.21 30.80 -24.22
C SER A 39 0.97 30.51 -25.51
N GLY A 40 0.25 30.23 -26.60
CA GLY A 40 0.89 30.17 -27.91
C GLY A 40 0.24 29.34 -29.02
N THR A 41 -1.04 28.97 -28.97
CA THR A 41 -1.73 28.41 -30.15
C THR A 41 -3.00 29.20 -30.46
N GLY A 42 -2.80 30.44 -30.93
CA GLY A 42 -3.72 31.04 -31.90
C GLY A 42 -3.57 30.33 -33.25
N GLY A 43 -4.02 29.07 -33.32
CA GLY A 43 -4.08 28.28 -34.53
C GLY A 43 -5.50 28.31 -35.09
N GLY A 44 -5.78 29.28 -35.96
CA GLY A 44 -6.99 29.24 -36.79
C GLY A 44 -6.99 28.00 -37.69
N PRO A 45 -8.16 27.46 -38.05
CA PRO A 45 -8.25 26.33 -38.97
C PRO A 45 -7.92 26.80 -40.40
N GLY A 46 -6.63 26.82 -40.74
CA GLY A 46 -6.13 27.04 -42.09
C GLY A 46 -5.65 25.71 -42.67
N SER A 47 -6.51 25.05 -43.44
CA SER A 47 -6.12 23.94 -44.31
C SER A 47 -5.14 24.44 -45.38
N GLY A 48 -3.89 24.00 -45.32
CA GLY A 48 -2.90 24.29 -46.34
C GLY A 48 -1.80 23.25 -46.31
N GLY A 49 -1.90 22.26 -47.19
CA GLY A 49 -0.83 21.29 -47.42
C GLY A 49 0.45 22.00 -47.86
N GLY A 50 1.54 21.71 -47.17
CA GLY A 50 2.86 22.28 -47.46
C GLY A 50 3.94 21.27 -47.10
N LEU A 51 4.07 20.24 -47.92
CA LEU A 51 5.27 19.41 -48.00
C LEU A 51 6.39 20.29 -48.61
N GLY A 52 7.44 20.54 -47.85
CA GLY A 52 8.70 21.04 -48.41
C GLY A 52 9.26 22.25 -47.68
N GLY A 53 10.27 22.02 -46.86
CA GLY A 53 11.07 23.11 -46.29
C GLY A 53 11.85 22.67 -45.06
N ARG A 54 12.98 21.98 -45.27
CA ARG A 54 14.07 21.95 -44.28
C ARG A 54 14.67 23.36 -44.21
N GLY A 55 13.95 24.29 -43.59
CA GLY A 55 14.47 25.60 -43.24
C GLY A 55 14.93 25.55 -41.80
N GLU A 56 16.22 25.79 -41.59
CA GLU A 56 16.85 26.02 -40.28
C GLU A 56 16.38 27.37 -39.70
N GLY A 57 15.06 27.53 -39.58
CA GLY A 57 14.42 28.67 -38.95
C GLY A 57 14.55 28.50 -37.45
N HIS A 58 15.61 29.05 -36.87
CA HIS A 58 15.66 29.34 -35.44
C HIS A 58 14.37 30.09 -35.09
N GLY A 59 13.50 29.46 -34.29
CA GLY A 59 12.30 30.09 -33.79
C GLY A 59 12.64 31.41 -33.08
N PRO A 60 11.66 32.31 -32.88
CA PRO A 60 11.89 33.54 -32.14
C PRO A 60 12.61 33.23 -30.81
N ILE A 61 13.59 34.07 -30.43
CA ILE A 61 14.51 33.87 -29.29
C ILE A 61 13.79 33.45 -27.98
N GLY A 62 12.53 33.84 -27.80
CA GLY A 62 11.68 33.44 -26.67
C GLY A 62 11.42 31.93 -26.55
N ASP A 63 11.38 31.19 -27.66
CA ASP A 63 11.19 29.72 -27.65
C ASP A 63 12.44 28.98 -27.20
N HIS A 64 13.63 29.57 -27.47
CA HIS A 64 14.89 29.01 -26.99
C HIS A 64 15.00 29.11 -25.47
N TRP A 65 14.55 30.21 -24.85
CA TRP A 65 14.68 30.40 -23.40
C TRP A 65 13.88 29.37 -22.58
N ARG A 66 12.64 29.05 -22.98
CA ARG A 66 11.82 28.02 -22.32
C ARG A 66 12.40 26.60 -22.45
N ASN A 67 13.21 26.36 -23.46
CA ASN A 67 13.93 25.08 -23.62
C ASN A 67 15.17 25.00 -22.71
N PHE A 68 15.74 26.14 -22.30
CA PHE A 68 16.92 26.19 -21.42
C PHE A 68 16.57 26.37 -19.94
N VAL A 69 15.40 26.93 -19.61
CA VAL A 69 14.97 27.21 -18.23
C VAL A 69 13.65 26.51 -17.97
N ASP A 70 13.60 25.62 -16.96
CA ASP A 70 12.34 25.05 -16.48
C ASP A 70 11.51 26.18 -15.86
N PRO A 71 10.37 26.59 -16.46
CA PRO A 71 9.56 27.69 -15.94
C PRO A 71 8.92 27.36 -14.58
N CYS A 72 8.97 26.10 -14.14
CA CYS A 72 8.42 25.60 -12.89
C CYS A 72 9.50 25.39 -11.82
N TYR A 73 10.71 25.94 -12.01
CA TYR A 73 11.74 25.99 -10.98
C TYR A 73 11.46 27.14 -10.00
N PRO A 74 11.52 26.90 -8.66
CA PRO A 74 11.95 25.68 -7.98
C PRO A 74 10.81 24.71 -7.57
N GLU A 75 9.54 25.08 -7.74
CA GLU A 75 8.38 24.41 -7.14
C GLU A 75 8.25 22.94 -7.55
N ARG A 76 8.47 22.62 -8.83
CA ARG A 76 8.39 21.24 -9.34
C ARG A 76 9.42 20.31 -8.71
N TYR A 77 10.64 20.81 -8.51
CA TYR A 77 11.72 20.05 -7.88
C TYR A 77 11.49 19.88 -6.39
N ASN A 78 11.02 20.94 -5.72
CA ASN A 78 10.65 20.87 -4.31
C ASN A 78 9.49 19.89 -4.06
N TYR A 79 8.51 19.83 -4.95
CA TYR A 79 7.43 18.84 -4.88
C TYR A 79 7.98 17.41 -5.02
N ALA A 80 8.75 17.13 -6.09
CA ALA A 80 9.30 15.80 -6.32
C ALA A 80 10.27 15.35 -5.20
N ALA A 81 11.07 16.27 -4.67
CA ALA A 81 11.94 16.01 -3.53
C ALA A 81 11.16 15.74 -2.24
N ARG A 82 10.05 16.44 -2.00
CA ARG A 82 9.16 16.14 -0.86
C ARG A 82 8.47 14.80 -1.04
N GLU A 83 7.94 14.50 -2.22
CA GLU A 83 7.27 13.23 -2.49
C GLU A 83 8.20 12.03 -2.31
N SER A 84 9.44 12.12 -2.80
CA SER A 84 10.45 11.06 -2.67
C SER A 84 10.87 10.79 -1.23
N VAL A 85 10.76 11.78 -0.35
CA VAL A 85 11.07 11.64 1.08
C VAL A 85 9.83 11.23 1.87
N VAL A 86 8.71 11.93 1.70
CA VAL A 86 7.48 11.73 2.49
C VAL A 86 6.83 10.38 2.18
N GLY A 87 6.84 9.93 0.93
CA GLY A 87 6.21 8.66 0.53
C GLY A 87 6.76 7.44 1.31
N PRO A 88 8.09 7.22 1.32
CA PRO A 88 8.70 6.15 2.10
C PRO A 88 8.45 6.24 3.60
N PHE A 89 8.55 7.46 4.18
CA PHE A 89 8.29 7.66 5.61
C PHE A 89 6.83 7.38 5.97
N ALA A 90 5.88 7.72 5.11
CA ALA A 90 4.46 7.41 5.32
C ALA A 90 4.24 5.89 5.36
N GLN A 91 4.86 5.13 4.45
CA GLN A 91 4.78 3.67 4.48
C GLN A 91 5.43 3.09 5.74
N GLN A 92 6.58 3.61 6.16
CA GLN A 92 7.25 3.18 7.38
C GLN A 92 6.41 3.46 8.62
N ALA A 93 5.77 4.63 8.69
CA ALA A 93 4.86 5.00 9.78
C ALA A 93 3.63 4.08 9.80
N ALA A 94 3.04 3.77 8.64
CA ALA A 94 1.91 2.83 8.53
C ALA A 94 2.31 1.42 9.01
N ASN A 95 3.48 0.92 8.60
CA ASN A 95 3.99 -0.36 9.07
C ASN A 95 4.27 -0.34 10.58
N GLY A 96 4.85 0.73 11.11
CA GLY A 96 5.10 0.90 12.54
C GLY A 96 3.80 0.92 13.36
N HIS A 97 2.77 1.60 12.86
CA HIS A 97 1.45 1.61 13.47
C HIS A 97 0.82 0.21 13.51
N PHE A 98 0.87 -0.51 12.39
CA PHE A 98 0.39 -1.89 12.31
C PHE A 98 1.10 -2.81 13.32
N LEU A 99 2.43 -2.72 13.44
CA LEU A 99 3.21 -3.51 14.39
C LEU A 99 2.87 -3.18 15.84
N ASN A 100 2.66 -1.89 16.13
CA ASN A 100 2.26 -1.44 17.46
C ASN A 100 0.88 -1.99 17.86
N GLN A 101 -0.03 -2.17 16.91
CA GLN A 101 -1.37 -2.75 17.11
C GLN A 101 -1.39 -4.28 17.14
N THR A 102 -0.26 -4.91 16.83
CA THR A 102 -0.17 -6.37 16.79
C THR A 102 0.10 -6.93 18.19
N ILE A 103 -0.77 -7.83 18.63
CA ILE A 103 -0.62 -8.65 19.82
C ILE A 103 0.04 -9.97 19.40
N TRP A 104 1.32 -10.07 19.74
CA TRP A 104 2.17 -11.22 19.46
C TRP A 104 1.91 -12.40 20.41
N ASN A 105 2.33 -13.60 19.99
CA ASN A 105 2.13 -14.84 20.75
C ASN A 105 2.71 -14.81 22.18
N TYR A 106 3.78 -14.05 22.42
CA TYR A 106 4.39 -13.94 23.76
C TYR A 106 3.57 -13.13 24.77
N TYR A 107 2.50 -12.45 24.33
CA TYR A 107 1.53 -11.82 25.23
C TYR A 107 0.50 -12.80 25.78
N PHE A 108 0.53 -14.06 25.34
CA PHE A 108 -0.29 -15.14 25.85
C PHE A 108 0.57 -16.20 26.55
N GLU A 109 -0.01 -16.91 27.51
CA GLU A 109 0.61 -18.12 28.04
C GLU A 109 0.62 -19.22 26.95
N SER A 110 1.74 -19.92 26.82
CA SER A 110 1.96 -20.91 25.75
C SER A 110 0.85 -21.96 25.67
N GLY A 111 0.25 -22.11 24.49
CA GLY A 111 -0.84 -23.06 24.22
C GLY A 111 -2.19 -22.68 24.83
N THR A 112 -2.34 -21.48 25.38
CA THR A 112 -3.60 -21.02 26.00
C THR A 112 -4.05 -19.66 25.46
N ASP A 113 -5.25 -19.26 25.84
CA ASP A 113 -5.89 -17.96 25.57
C ASP A 113 -5.71 -16.94 26.71
N ARG A 114 -4.96 -17.29 27.77
CA ARG A 114 -4.72 -16.41 28.91
C ARG A 114 -3.68 -15.35 28.59
N LEU A 115 -4.03 -14.09 28.84
CA LEU A 115 -3.12 -12.96 28.70
C LEU A 115 -2.08 -12.95 29.82
N THR A 116 -0.82 -12.73 29.46
CA THR A 116 0.26 -12.49 30.42
C THR A 116 0.19 -11.07 30.97
N PRO A 117 0.87 -10.75 32.10
CA PRO A 117 0.94 -9.37 32.59
C PRO A 117 1.48 -8.39 31.55
N ALA A 118 2.43 -8.82 30.71
CA ALA A 118 2.94 -8.01 29.60
C ALA A 118 1.87 -7.75 28.52
N GLY A 119 0.99 -8.71 28.26
CA GLY A 119 -0.14 -8.55 27.33
C GLY A 119 -1.19 -7.57 27.85
N ILE A 120 -1.48 -7.64 29.15
CA ILE A 120 -2.38 -6.72 29.85
C ILE A 120 -1.84 -5.29 29.75
N GLU A 121 -0.58 -5.06 30.12
CA GLU A 121 0.05 -3.73 30.01
C GLU A 121 0.10 -3.21 28.57
N LYS A 122 0.30 -4.10 27.59
CA LYS A 122 0.24 -3.74 26.17
C LYS A 122 -1.15 -3.24 25.78
N LEU A 123 -2.21 -3.96 26.15
CA LEU A 123 -3.59 -3.56 25.86
C LEU A 123 -3.96 -2.25 26.57
N ASP A 124 -3.52 -2.07 27.81
CA ASP A 124 -3.64 -0.82 28.56
C ASP A 124 -2.91 0.35 27.89
N SER A 125 -1.73 0.09 27.31
CA SER A 125 -1.01 1.13 26.57
C SER A 125 -1.78 1.57 25.31
N LEU A 126 -2.48 0.64 24.65
CA LEU A 126 -3.28 0.92 23.45
C LEU A 126 -4.55 1.71 23.78
N THR A 127 -5.23 1.43 24.90
CA THR A 127 -6.41 2.20 25.31
C THR A 127 -6.08 3.64 25.73
N ARG A 128 -4.85 3.88 26.17
CA ARG A 128 -4.35 5.21 26.55
C ARG A 128 -3.77 6.01 25.38
N ALA A 129 -3.72 5.44 24.18
CA ALA A 129 -3.20 6.11 22.99
C ALA A 129 -4.02 7.36 22.64
N ARG A 130 -3.32 8.44 22.28
CA ARG A 130 -3.91 9.73 21.87
C ARG A 130 -3.62 10.01 20.40
N PRO A 131 -4.49 10.75 19.67
CA PRO A 131 -5.67 11.48 20.14
C PRO A 131 -6.89 10.61 20.50
N ALA A 132 -6.99 9.42 19.93
CA ALA A 132 -7.98 8.40 20.26
C ALA A 132 -7.35 7.01 20.08
N PRO A 133 -7.80 5.99 20.83
CA PRO A 133 -7.37 4.62 20.59
C PRO A 133 -7.91 4.16 19.23
N ASP A 134 -7.07 3.47 18.48
CA ASP A 134 -7.48 2.92 17.19
C ASP A 134 -8.27 1.61 17.42
N PRO A 135 -9.48 1.48 16.85
CA PRO A 135 -10.32 0.30 17.04
C PRO A 135 -9.75 -0.99 16.44
N ARG A 136 -8.76 -0.92 15.54
CA ARG A 136 -8.23 -2.11 14.84
C ARG A 136 -7.08 -2.73 15.61
N LEU A 137 -7.26 -3.98 16.02
CA LEU A 137 -6.23 -4.79 16.66
C LEU A 137 -5.93 -6.01 15.81
N TYR A 138 -4.65 -6.39 15.76
CA TYR A 138 -4.20 -7.57 15.04
C TYR A 138 -3.66 -8.59 16.04
N ILE A 139 -3.99 -9.87 15.86
CA ILE A 139 -3.44 -10.97 16.64
C ILE A 139 -2.65 -11.87 15.72
N GLN A 140 -1.45 -12.24 16.13
CA GLN A 140 -0.66 -13.22 15.41
C GLN A 140 -1.28 -14.61 15.55
N THR A 141 -1.32 -15.37 14.45
CA THR A 141 -1.71 -16.79 14.46
C THR A 141 -0.92 -17.57 15.51
N ALA A 142 -1.60 -18.43 16.26
CA ALA A 142 -1.01 -19.26 17.30
C ALA A 142 0.01 -20.25 16.72
N ARG A 143 1.30 -19.93 16.86
CA ARG A 143 2.42 -20.78 16.39
C ARG A 143 3.11 -21.52 17.53
N ASP A 144 2.66 -21.32 18.75
CA ASP A 144 3.22 -21.84 20.00
C ASP A 144 2.73 -23.26 20.37
N ILE A 145 1.86 -23.86 19.56
CA ILE A 145 1.41 -25.25 19.76
C ILE A 145 2.53 -26.23 19.34
N PRO A 146 3.00 -27.12 20.23
CA PRO A 146 4.03 -28.10 19.89
C PRO A 146 3.50 -29.07 18.82
N THR A 147 4.28 -29.24 17.75
CA THR A 147 3.95 -30.17 16.67
C THR A 147 4.36 -31.58 17.08
N THR A 148 3.40 -32.41 17.48
CA THR A 148 3.61 -33.85 17.66
C THR A 148 3.23 -34.60 16.38
N PRO A 149 3.88 -35.73 16.04
CA PRO A 149 3.58 -36.47 14.82
C PRO A 149 2.10 -36.90 14.71
N GLU A 150 1.43 -37.10 15.84
CA GLU A 150 0.01 -37.47 15.92
C GLU A 150 -0.95 -36.27 15.69
N SER A 151 -0.49 -35.04 15.90
CA SER A 151 -1.32 -33.83 15.82
C SER A 151 -1.18 -33.07 14.51
N VAL A 152 -0.22 -33.43 13.64
CA VAL A 152 0.08 -32.71 12.39
C VAL A 152 -1.17 -32.47 11.54
N GLY A 153 -2.04 -33.48 11.40
CA GLY A 153 -3.26 -33.37 10.62
C GLY A 153 -4.34 -32.46 11.23
N LYS A 154 -4.29 -32.21 12.54
CA LYS A 154 -5.26 -31.38 13.29
C LYS A 154 -4.73 -30.00 13.66
N LEU A 155 -3.45 -29.72 13.40
CA LEU A 155 -2.82 -28.47 13.83
C LEU A 155 -3.51 -27.23 13.28
N VAL A 156 -4.01 -27.28 12.05
CA VAL A 156 -4.71 -26.14 11.43
C VAL A 156 -5.99 -25.80 12.20
N ASP A 157 -6.77 -26.82 12.54
CA ASP A 157 -8.03 -26.65 13.27
C ASP A 157 -7.77 -26.18 14.71
N VAL A 158 -6.80 -26.79 15.40
CA VAL A 158 -6.43 -26.40 16.78
C VAL A 158 -5.92 -24.96 16.82
N ARG A 159 -5.15 -24.52 15.81
CA ARG A 159 -4.70 -23.13 15.69
C ARG A 159 -5.88 -22.17 15.49
N ALA A 160 -6.77 -22.47 14.55
CA ALA A 160 -7.93 -21.64 14.28
C ALA A 160 -8.85 -21.50 15.52
N GLU A 161 -9.05 -22.59 16.27
CA GLU A 161 -9.81 -22.56 17.53
C GLU A 161 -9.10 -21.71 18.60
N LEU A 162 -7.79 -21.82 18.73
CA LEU A 162 -7.02 -21.05 19.70
C LEU A 162 -6.97 -19.56 19.34
N ASP A 163 -6.85 -19.23 18.06
CA ASP A 163 -6.91 -17.85 17.55
C ASP A 163 -8.27 -17.20 17.85
N ALA A 164 -9.36 -17.94 17.65
CA ALA A 164 -10.70 -17.47 17.98
C ALA A 164 -10.86 -17.21 19.49
N LYS A 165 -10.31 -18.09 20.34
CA LYS A 165 -10.33 -17.91 21.81
C LYS A 165 -9.49 -16.71 22.25
N ARG A 166 -8.28 -16.54 21.71
CA ARG A 166 -7.41 -15.38 21.96
C ARG A 166 -8.09 -14.08 21.55
N ALA A 167 -8.72 -14.06 20.37
CA ALA A 167 -9.48 -12.90 19.93
C ALA A 167 -10.67 -12.57 20.84
N ALA A 168 -11.39 -13.59 21.33
CA ALA A 168 -12.46 -13.40 22.31
C ALA A 168 -11.95 -12.87 23.66
N ALA A 169 -10.84 -13.40 24.16
CA ALA A 169 -10.21 -12.95 25.41
C ALA A 169 -9.76 -11.49 25.34
N VAL A 170 -9.13 -11.09 24.21
CA VAL A 170 -8.74 -9.69 23.97
C VAL A 170 -9.98 -8.79 23.90
N LYS A 171 -11.03 -9.18 23.15
CA LYS A 171 -12.28 -8.40 23.10
C LYS A 171 -12.92 -8.24 24.47
N GLN A 172 -12.94 -9.31 25.26
CA GLN A 172 -13.47 -9.29 26.62
C GLN A 172 -12.68 -8.33 27.50
N TYR A 173 -11.35 -8.40 27.49
CA TYR A 173 -10.50 -7.48 28.26
C TYR A 173 -10.68 -6.02 27.83
N MET A 174 -10.72 -5.75 26.53
CA MET A 174 -10.90 -4.38 26.02
C MET A 174 -12.29 -3.83 26.37
N SER A 175 -13.32 -4.68 26.48
CA SER A 175 -14.66 -4.26 26.90
C SER A 175 -14.78 -3.86 28.37
N THR A 176 -13.84 -4.31 29.23
CA THR A 176 -13.82 -3.93 30.66
C THR A 176 -13.12 -2.59 30.91
N GLN A 177 -12.50 -2.00 29.89
CA GLN A 177 -11.76 -0.76 30.02
C GLN A 177 -12.72 0.41 30.24
N LEU A 178 -12.43 1.25 31.23
CA LEU A 178 -13.31 2.34 31.67
C LEU A 178 -13.19 3.60 30.79
N PHE A 179 -12.15 3.68 29.98
CA PHE A 179 -11.95 4.79 29.06
C PHE A 179 -12.86 4.66 27.83
N ALA A 180 -13.05 5.76 27.09
CA ALA A 180 -14.05 5.94 26.03
C ALA A 180 -14.47 4.63 25.33
N PRO A 181 -15.78 4.32 25.25
CA PRO A 181 -16.27 3.05 24.71
C PRO A 181 -16.02 2.98 23.20
N VAL A 182 -14.84 2.49 22.82
CA VAL A 182 -14.48 2.23 21.43
C VAL A 182 -14.71 0.74 21.16
N ALA A 183 -15.48 0.45 20.10
CA ALA A 183 -15.69 -0.92 19.66
C ALA A 183 -14.41 -1.43 18.98
N PHE A 184 -13.68 -2.33 19.64
CA PHE A 184 -12.46 -2.91 19.08
C PHE A 184 -12.76 -4.08 18.14
N GLU A 185 -12.24 -3.98 16.92
CA GLU A 185 -12.25 -5.03 15.92
C GLU A 185 -10.92 -5.78 15.98
N VAL A 186 -11.00 -7.09 16.24
CA VAL A 186 -9.82 -7.94 16.35
C VAL A 186 -9.73 -8.82 15.11
N PHE A 187 -8.62 -8.71 14.40
CA PHE A 187 -8.31 -9.47 13.20
C PHE A 187 -7.16 -10.44 13.48
N VAL A 188 -7.26 -11.68 12.99
CA VAL A 188 -6.13 -12.61 13.00
C VAL A 188 -5.28 -12.32 11.76
N HIS A 189 -4.04 -11.91 11.97
CA HIS A 189 -3.12 -11.59 10.89
C HIS A 189 -1.70 -12.04 11.25
N ASP A 190 -1.13 -12.88 10.39
CA ASP A 190 0.23 -13.39 10.56
C ASP A 190 1.24 -12.50 9.83
N ALA A 191 1.52 -11.34 10.44
CA ALA A 191 2.53 -10.46 9.87
C ALA A 191 3.91 -11.11 9.95
N PRO A 192 4.73 -10.98 8.89
CA PRO A 192 6.13 -11.34 9.00
C PRO A 192 6.77 -10.52 10.12
N VAL A 193 7.70 -11.14 10.86
CA VAL A 193 8.51 -10.43 11.84
C VAL A 193 9.09 -9.19 11.15
N PRO A 194 8.95 -7.99 11.73
CA PRO A 194 9.40 -6.77 11.07
C PRO A 194 10.89 -6.85 10.77
N GLY A 195 11.20 -7.03 9.49
CA GLY A 195 12.53 -6.89 8.93
C GLY A 195 12.64 -5.54 8.22
N MET A 196 13.88 -5.05 8.08
CA MET A 196 14.16 -3.90 7.23
C MET A 196 14.06 -4.33 5.75
N ASN A 197 12.85 -4.49 5.22
CA ASN A 197 12.68 -4.65 3.77
C ASN A 197 13.04 -3.32 3.11
N SER A 198 14.27 -3.22 2.64
CA SER A 198 14.87 -2.00 2.11
C SER A 198 14.55 -1.77 0.63
N ASP A 199 13.33 -2.10 0.18
CA ASP A 199 12.90 -1.78 -1.21
C ASP A 199 13.04 -0.27 -1.48
N MET A 200 12.83 0.55 -0.45
CA MET A 200 13.04 2.00 -0.52
C MET A 200 14.52 2.38 -0.67
N ALA A 201 15.44 1.68 0.01
CA ALA A 201 16.87 1.93 -0.17
C ALA A 201 17.33 1.51 -1.57
N LEU A 202 16.78 0.41 -2.09
CA LEU A 202 17.06 -0.04 -3.45
C LEU A 202 16.54 0.95 -4.50
N ARG A 203 15.33 1.48 -4.33
CA ARG A 203 14.78 2.52 -5.23
C ARG A 203 15.55 3.83 -5.15
N ALA A 204 15.94 4.27 -3.95
CA ALA A 204 16.77 5.46 -3.77
C ALA A 204 18.16 5.28 -4.42
N TYR A 205 18.77 4.10 -4.28
CA TYR A 205 20.04 3.76 -4.91
C TYR A 205 19.92 3.68 -6.45
N ASN A 206 18.88 3.04 -6.97
CA ASN A 206 18.64 2.99 -8.42
C ASN A 206 18.35 4.39 -9.00
N GLY A 207 17.64 5.24 -8.26
CA GLY A 207 17.38 6.62 -8.63
C GLY A 207 18.63 7.51 -8.64
N SER A 208 19.61 7.23 -7.76
CA SER A 208 20.88 7.95 -7.75
C SER A 208 21.82 7.48 -8.88
N ILE A 209 21.85 6.18 -9.17
CA ILE A 209 22.65 5.61 -10.28
C ILE A 209 22.14 6.07 -11.64
N LEU A 210 20.82 6.08 -11.83
CA LEU A 210 20.22 6.46 -13.12
C LEU A 210 20.21 7.97 -13.35
N GLN A 211 20.86 8.75 -12.48
CA GLN A 211 20.93 10.21 -12.50
C GLN A 211 19.54 10.81 -12.75
N TYR A 212 18.68 10.86 -11.73
CA TYR A 212 17.36 11.51 -11.73
C TYR A 212 17.09 12.36 -12.99
N ARG A 213 16.67 11.69 -14.08
CA ARG A 213 16.26 12.38 -15.30
C ARG A 213 14.84 12.77 -15.01
N GLY A 214 14.63 14.01 -14.59
CA GLY A 214 13.35 14.63 -14.23
C GLY A 214 12.31 14.70 -15.35
N GLY A 215 12.14 13.63 -16.11
CA GLY A 215 10.93 13.36 -16.86
C GLY A 215 9.89 12.87 -15.87
N VAL A 216 8.99 13.77 -15.47
CA VAL A 216 7.63 13.36 -15.10
C VAL A 216 7.01 12.79 -16.37
N SER A 217 7.43 11.59 -16.81
CA SER A 217 6.56 10.78 -17.63
C SER A 217 5.41 10.43 -16.70
N GLY A 218 4.19 10.71 -17.14
CA GLY A 218 2.98 10.37 -16.40
C GLY A 218 2.85 8.86 -16.30
N ALA A 219 3.69 8.23 -15.47
CA ALA A 219 3.43 6.94 -14.87
C ALA A 219 2.27 7.19 -13.92
N GLY A 220 1.06 7.16 -14.50
CA GLY A 220 -0.18 7.09 -13.78
C GLY A 220 0.01 6.14 -12.61
N THR A 221 -0.43 6.60 -11.46
CA THR A 221 -0.53 5.84 -10.22
C THR A 221 -1.14 4.49 -10.56
N GLY A 222 -0.27 3.50 -10.78
CA GLY A 222 -0.64 2.12 -10.97
C GLY A 222 -1.30 1.71 -9.68
N THR A 223 -2.63 1.72 -9.70
CA THR A 223 -3.49 1.16 -8.69
C THR A 223 -2.94 -0.25 -8.45
N LEU A 224 -2.33 -0.49 -7.29
CA LEU A 224 -2.03 -1.85 -6.84
C LEU A 224 -3.37 -2.54 -6.62
N GLY A 225 -3.95 -3.03 -7.72
CA GLY A 225 -5.05 -3.96 -7.74
C GLY A 225 -4.52 -5.32 -7.36
N THR A 226 -4.82 -5.73 -6.14
CA THR A 226 -4.70 -7.11 -5.69
C THR A 226 -5.63 -7.99 -6.53
N GLY A 227 -5.05 -8.95 -7.26
CA GLY A 227 -5.75 -10.14 -7.76
C GLY A 227 -6.33 -10.04 -9.17
N GLY A 228 -5.70 -10.74 -10.12
CA GLY A 228 -6.27 -10.95 -11.45
C GLY A 228 -5.32 -11.73 -12.36
N GLN A 229 -5.51 -13.04 -12.41
CA GLN A 229 -4.81 -13.97 -13.31
C GLN A 229 -4.88 -13.54 -14.78
N GLY A 230 -3.77 -13.81 -15.48
CA GLY A 230 -3.79 -14.24 -16.88
C GLY A 230 -3.72 -13.12 -17.92
N ASN A 231 -2.56 -12.96 -18.54
CA ASN A 231 -2.33 -13.38 -19.92
C ASN A 231 -0.89 -13.01 -20.32
N LEU A 232 0.01 -13.99 -20.32
CA LEU A 232 1.34 -13.84 -20.92
C LEU A 232 1.17 -13.99 -22.43
N THR A 233 0.95 -12.87 -23.14
CA THR A 233 1.15 -12.81 -24.59
C THR A 233 2.64 -13.01 -24.87
N ALA A 234 2.96 -14.19 -25.39
CA ALA A 234 4.26 -14.54 -25.94
C ALA A 234 4.65 -13.58 -27.09
N PRO A 235 5.95 -13.27 -27.28
CA PRO A 235 6.40 -12.55 -28.45
C PRO A 235 6.23 -13.41 -29.71
N ALA A 236 5.58 -12.84 -30.72
CA ALA A 236 5.38 -13.46 -32.02
C ALA A 236 6.73 -13.67 -32.75
N GLY A 237 7.11 -14.93 -32.93
CA GLY A 237 8.21 -15.33 -33.80
C GLY A 237 7.80 -15.16 -35.26
N GLY A 238 8.35 -14.14 -35.93
CA GLY A 238 8.23 -13.93 -37.37
C GLY A 238 9.25 -14.79 -38.14
N GLY A 239 8.87 -16.01 -38.50
CA GLY A 239 9.59 -16.84 -39.46
C GLY A 239 9.14 -16.54 -40.89
N ALA A 240 9.96 -15.80 -41.65
CA ALA A 240 9.78 -15.61 -43.09
C ALA A 240 10.43 -16.78 -43.84
N GLY A 241 9.61 -17.65 -44.42
CA GLY A 241 10.05 -18.66 -45.39
C GLY A 241 9.99 -18.12 -46.81
N ALA A 242 11.06 -18.29 -47.58
CA ALA A 242 11.09 -18.04 -49.02
C ALA A 242 12.14 -18.93 -49.72
N GLY A 243 11.74 -19.56 -50.83
CA GLY A 243 12.57 -20.25 -51.83
C GLY A 243 12.61 -21.78 -51.64
N GLY A 244 11.98 -22.62 -52.46
CA GLY A 244 12.10 -22.74 -53.93
C GLY A 244 13.19 -23.79 -54.23
N ALA A 245 13.10 -24.79 -55.11
CA ALA A 245 12.16 -25.21 -56.16
C ALA A 245 12.56 -26.68 -56.55
N PRO A 246 11.94 -27.33 -57.54
CA PRO A 246 11.93 -28.79 -57.72
C PRO A 246 13.01 -29.32 -58.68
N ARG A 247 13.45 -30.56 -58.47
CA ARG A 247 13.55 -31.66 -59.44
C ARG A 247 14.13 -32.91 -58.80
#